data_AF-A0A1J4VF82-F1
#
_entry.id   AF-A0A1J4VF82-F1
#
_cell.length_a   1.000
_cell.length_b   1.000
_cell.length_c   1.000
_cell.angle_alpha   90.00
_cell.angle_beta   90.00
_cell.angle_gamma   90.00
#
_symmetry.space_group_name_H-M   'P 1'
#
loop_
_entity.id
_entity.type
_entity.pdbx_description
1 polymer ?
#
loop_
_entity_poly.entity_id
_entity_poly.type
_entity_poly.pdbx_seq_one_letter_code
_entity_poly.pdbx_strand_id
1 'polypeptide(L)'
;MSSRLAIIKNFLRFFRCSCGGRIRPSIVFFGEILPESQFLKAEKMVLNCDLLLLIGTSGIVQPAPNLPSLAKETGVRIIET
;
A
#
# COMPACT_ATOMS: atom_id res chain seq x y z
N MET A 1 -9.43 15.99 37.37
CA MET A 1 -10.37 15.12 36.60
C MET A 1 -10.77 15.81 35.28
N SER A 2 -9.83 16.01 34.33
CA SER A 2 -10.15 16.67 33.02
C SER A 2 -9.13 16.44 31.87
N SER A 3 -7.92 15.91 32.13
CA SER A 3 -6.83 15.89 31.14
C SER A 3 -7.00 14.84 30.02
N ARG A 4 -7.53 13.65 30.30
CA ARG A 4 -7.60 12.53 29.34
C ARG A 4 -8.63 12.77 28.22
N LEU A 5 -9.78 13.34 28.57
CA LEU A 5 -10.84 13.71 27.61
C LEU A 5 -10.39 14.85 26.68
N ALA A 6 -9.59 15.79 27.20
CA ALA A 6 -9.02 16.89 26.41
C ALA A 6 -8.01 16.38 25.37
N ILE A 7 -7.16 15.41 25.74
CA ILE A 7 -6.19 14.79 24.83
C ILE A 7 -6.90 14.04 23.70
N ILE A 8 -7.92 13.24 24.02
CA ILE A 8 -8.71 12.51 23.01
C ILE A 8 -9.46 13.48 22.09
N LYS A 9 -10.08 14.53 22.64
CA LYS A 9 -10.72 15.59 21.84
C LYS A 9 -9.72 16.31 20.92
N ASN A 10 -8.51 16.59 21.39
CA ASN A 10 -7.47 17.24 20.59
C ASN A 10 -6.94 16.33 19.48
N PHE A 11 -6.72 15.05 19.76
CA PHE A 11 -6.31 14.07 18.77
C PHE A 11 -7.36 13.90 17.66
N LEU A 12 -8.64 13.78 18.03
CA LEU A 12 -9.75 13.68 17.06
C LEU A 12 -9.96 14.97 16.25
N ARG A 13 -9.50 16.12 16.74
CA ARG A 13 -9.55 17.40 16.03
C ARG A 13 -8.45 17.51 14.96
N PHE A 14 -7.36 16.75 15.10
CA PHE A 14 -6.22 16.76 14.18
C PHE A 14 -6.54 16.16 12.81
N PHE A 15 -7.50 15.23 12.73
CA PHE A 15 -7.93 14.57 11.49
C PHE A 15 -9.15 15.23 10.85
N ARG A 16 -9.25 16.56 10.87
CA ARG A 16 -10.33 17.30 10.21
C ARG A 16 -9.83 18.23 9.12
N CYS A 17 -10.54 18.25 7.99
CA CYS A 17 -10.32 19.17 6.89
C CYS A 17 -10.88 20.56 7.23
N SER A 18 -10.42 21.61 6.55
CA SER A 18 -11.00 22.97 6.65
C SER A 18 -12.49 23.02 6.32
N CYS A 19 -13.00 22.07 5.54
CA CYS A 19 -14.44 21.92 5.28
C CYS A 19 -15.23 21.25 6.44
N GLY A 20 -14.57 20.84 7.53
CA GLY A 20 -15.17 20.17 8.69
C GLY A 20 -15.27 18.65 8.59
N GLY A 21 -15.03 18.07 7.40
CA GLY A 21 -14.99 16.62 7.15
C GLY A 21 -13.84 15.90 7.86
N ARG A 22 -13.93 14.57 8.00
CA ARG A 22 -12.85 13.74 8.55
C ARG A 22 -11.82 13.42 7.47
N ILE A 23 -10.55 13.56 7.80
CA ILE A 23 -9.44 13.16 6.94
C ILE A 23 -9.21 11.66 7.11
N ARG A 24 -9.23 10.94 5.99
CA ARG A 24 -8.84 9.54 5.91
C ARG A 24 -7.40 9.46 5.38
N PRO A 25 -6.53 8.62 5.93
CA PRO A 25 -5.20 8.40 5.35
C PRO A 25 -5.32 7.86 3.92
N SER A 26 -4.42 8.31 3.04
CA SER A 26 -4.33 7.82 1.67
C SER A 26 -3.57 6.49 1.65
N ILE A 27 -4.23 5.44 2.15
CA ILE A 27 -3.77 4.06 2.17
C ILE A 27 -4.90 3.14 1.75
N VAL A 28 -4.56 1.95 1.26
CA VAL A 28 -5.52 0.90 0.93
C VAL A 28 -5.73 0.05 2.18
N PHE A 29 -6.96 0.00 2.68
CA PHE A 29 -7.31 -0.87 3.80
C PHE A 29 -7.63 -2.29 3.31
N PHE A 30 -7.62 -3.26 4.22
CA PHE A 30 -8.08 -4.60 3.90
C PHE A 30 -9.53 -4.58 3.39
N GLY A 31 -9.77 -5.32 2.30
CA GLY A 31 -11.06 -5.34 1.60
C GLY A 31 -11.25 -4.21 0.59
N GLU A 32 -10.32 -3.25 0.50
CA GLU A 32 -10.35 -2.24 -0.55
C GLU A 32 -9.58 -2.68 -1.80
N ILE A 33 -10.05 -2.21 -2.94
CA ILE A 33 -9.39 -2.43 -4.22
C ILE A 33 -8.21 -1.47 -4.32
N LEU A 34 -7.08 -1.97 -4.81
CA LEU A 34 -5.92 -1.13 -5.09
C LEU A 34 -6.27 -0.14 -6.21
N PRO A 35 -5.71 1.08 -6.18
CA PRO A 35 -5.81 2.01 -7.30
C PRO A 35 -5.28 1.36 -8.60
N GLU A 36 -6.17 1.16 -9.57
CA GLU A 36 -5.90 0.38 -10.79
C GLU A 36 -4.72 0.91 -11.59
N SER A 37 -4.66 2.23 -11.79
CA SER A 37 -3.59 2.85 -12.59
C SER A 37 -2.20 2.64 -12.00
N GLN A 38 -2.09 2.60 -10.67
CA GLN A 38 -0.85 2.36 -9.95
C GLN A 38 -0.45 0.88 -10.03
N PHE A 39 -1.42 -0.02 -9.91
CA PHE A 39 -1.15 -1.46 -10.01
C PHE A 39 -0.73 -1.87 -11.42
N LEU A 40 -1.44 -1.39 -12.46
CA LEU A 40 -1.06 -1.58 -13.87
C LEU A 40 0.34 -1.04 -14.18
N LYS A 41 0.73 0.08 -13.56
CA LYS A 41 2.08 0.62 -13.70
C LYS A 41 3.12 -0.34 -13.10
N ALA A 42 2.85 -0.91 -11.93
CA ALA A 42 3.74 -1.88 -11.30
C ALA A 42 3.90 -3.15 -12.17
N GLU A 43 2.81 -3.68 -12.72
CA GLU A 43 2.85 -4.83 -13.63
C GLU A 43 3.72 -4.54 -14.86
N LYS A 44 3.54 -3.37 -15.50
CA LYS A 44 4.38 -2.94 -16.63
C LYS A 44 5.85 -2.84 -16.24
N MET A 45 6.17 -2.30 -15.06
CA MET A 45 7.56 -2.20 -14.62
C MET A 45 8.18 -3.58 -14.41
N VAL A 46 7.43 -4.51 -13.84
CA VAL A 46 7.87 -5.89 -13.63
C VAL A 46 8.11 -6.62 -14.95
N LEU A 47 7.21 -6.46 -15.93
CA LEU A 47 7.36 -7.08 -17.25
C LEU A 47 8.57 -6.58 -18.04
N ASN A 48 9.11 -5.40 -17.70
CA ASN A 48 10.22 -4.78 -18.42
C ASN A 48 11.51 -4.69 -17.58
N CYS A 49 11.56 -5.32 -16.40
CA CYS A 49 12.76 -5.27 -15.56
C CYS A 49 13.76 -6.36 -15.94
N ASP A 50 15.06 -6.09 -15.70
CA ASP A 50 16.15 -7.06 -15.89
C ASP A 50 16.44 -7.88 -14.62
N LEU A 51 15.92 -7.43 -13.48
CA LEU A 51 16.04 -8.06 -12.17
C LEU A 51 14.86 -7.64 -11.27
N LEU A 52 14.23 -8.60 -10.59
CA LEU A 52 13.23 -8.33 -9.56
C LEU A 52 13.77 -8.72 -8.17
N LEU A 53 13.75 -7.78 -7.23
CA LEU A 53 14.14 -7.98 -5.84
C LEU A 53 12.90 -7.96 -4.93
N LEU A 54 12.70 -9.01 -4.14
CA LEU A 54 11.66 -9.11 -3.12
C LEU A 54 12.29 -8.94 -1.75
N ILE A 55 12.06 -7.79 -1.12
CA ILE A 55 12.77 -7.38 0.10
C ILE A 55 11.76 -7.19 1.22
N GLY A 56 11.92 -7.92 2.33
CA GLY A 56 11.17 -7.66 3.56
C GLY A 56 9.64 -7.82 3.43
N THR A 57 9.20 -8.72 2.55
CA THR A 57 7.79 -9.07 2.37
C THR A 57 7.57 -10.55 2.59
N SER A 58 6.46 -10.92 3.21
CA SER A 58 6.06 -12.33 3.37
C SER A 58 5.40 -12.91 2.12
N GLY A 59 5.04 -12.07 1.14
CA GLY A 59 4.43 -12.54 -0.10
C GLY A 59 3.01 -13.10 0.04
N ILE A 60 2.25 -12.74 1.09
CA ILE A 60 0.91 -13.33 1.34
C ILE A 60 -0.29 -12.38 1.09
N VAL A 61 -0.08 -11.06 1.13
CA VAL A 61 -1.19 -10.08 1.06
C VAL A 61 -1.51 -9.72 -0.38
N GLN A 62 -2.60 -10.28 -0.91
CA GLN A 62 -3.05 -10.03 -2.28
C GLN A 62 -3.37 -8.54 -2.54
N PRO A 63 -3.14 -8.03 -3.76
CA PRO A 63 -2.69 -8.72 -4.98
C PRO A 63 -1.18 -8.63 -5.27
N ALA A 64 -0.39 -7.92 -4.45
CA ALA A 64 1.04 -7.68 -4.71
C ALA A 64 1.89 -8.96 -4.95
N PRO A 65 1.63 -10.10 -4.27
CA PRO A 65 2.32 -11.37 -4.53
C PRO A 65 2.12 -11.97 -5.93
N ASN A 66 1.25 -11.40 -6.76
CA ASN A 66 1.10 -11.82 -8.16
C ASN A 66 2.21 -11.24 -9.05
N LEU A 67 2.87 -10.15 -8.63
CA LEU A 67 3.92 -9.50 -9.40
C LEU A 67 5.13 -10.42 -9.68
N PRO A 68 5.68 -11.19 -8.71
CA PRO A 68 6.72 -12.16 -9.00
C PRO A 68 6.27 -13.28 -9.93
N SER A 69 5.01 -13.70 -9.85
CA SER A 69 4.45 -14.71 -10.77
C SER A 69 4.39 -14.18 -12.19
N LEU A 70 3.96 -12.92 -12.37
CA LEU A 70 4.00 -12.22 -13.65
C LEU A 70 5.43 -12.08 -14.18
N ALA A 71 6.40 -11.78 -13.31
CA ALA A 71 7.81 -11.66 -13.68
C ALA A 71 8.38 -12.96 -14.25
N LYS A 72 7.93 -14.13 -13.78
CA LYS A 72 8.41 -15.42 -14.29
C LYS A 72 8.10 -15.62 -15.78
N GLU A 73 7.06 -14.99 -16.30
CA GLU A 73 6.69 -15.07 -17.72
C GLU A 73 7.74 -14.46 -18.65
N THR A 74 8.59 -13.56 -18.14
CA THR A 74 9.64 -12.89 -18.93
C THR A 74 11.01 -13.56 -18.81
N GLY A 75 11.14 -14.56 -17.93
CA GLY A 75 12.42 -15.20 -17.62
C GLY A 75 13.38 -14.33 -16.80
N VAL A 76 12.91 -13.22 -16.22
CA VAL A 76 13.73 -12.33 -15.39
C VAL A 76 14.24 -13.06 -14.14
N ARG A 77 15.44 -12.69 -13.69
CA ARG A 77 15.96 -13.17 -12.41
C ARG A 77 15.16 -12.56 -11.27
N ILE A 78 14.76 -13.39 -10.31
CA ILE A 78 14.08 -12.98 -9.09
C ILE A 78 14.96 -13.35 -7.90
N ILE A 79 15.17 -12.42 -6.97
CA ILE A 79 15.92 -12.64 -5.72
C ILE A 79 15.03 -12.22 -4.56
N GLU A 80 14.95 -13.05 -3.51
CA GLU A 80 14.18 -12.79 -2.31
C GLU A 80 15.12 -12.74 -1.09
N THR A 81 14.89 -11.79 -0.18
CA THR A 81 15.72 -11.55 1.02
C THR A 81 14.89 -11.27 2.27
#